data_AF-A0A7C2SVT4-F1
#
_entry.id   AF-A0A7C2SVT4-F1
#
_cell.length_a   1.000
_cell.length_b   1.000
_cell.length_c   1.000
_cell.angle_alpha   90.00
_cell.angle_beta   90.00
_cell.angle_gamma   90.00
#
_symmetry.space_group_name_H-M   'P 1'
#
loop_
_entity.id
_entity.type
_entity.pdbx_description
1 polymer ?
#
loop_
_entity_poly.entity_id
_entity_poly.type
_entity_poly.pdbx_seq_one_letter_code
_entity_poly.pdbx_strand_id
1 'polypeptide(L)' 'MYEKIREISSTVRVLLASGHSLDGEAVKNLDHNHTGFIQKPFDVQALSKAVRELLGGR' A
#
# COMPACT_ATOMS: atom_id res chain seq x y z
N MET A 1 10.07 -7.88 1.51
CA MET A 1 9.68 -7.08 2.70
C MET A 1 8.22 -7.31 3.04
N TYR A 2 7.30 -7.08 2.10
CA TYR A 2 5.87 -7.36 2.28
C TYR A 2 5.56 -8.79 2.78
N GLU A 3 6.12 -9.83 2.14
CA GLU A 3 5.94 -11.23 2.56
C GLU A 3 6.32 -11.46 4.04
N LYS A 4 7.43 -10.89 4.51
CA LYS A 4 7.87 -11.00 5.91
C LYS A 4 6.91 -10.34 6.90
N ILE A 5 6.17 -9.32 6.48
CA ILE A 5 5.15 -8.65 7.30
C ILE A 5 3.90 -9.55 7.37
N ARG A 6 3.52 -10.18 6.25
CA ARG A 6 2.41 -11.17 6.22
C ARG A 6 2.69 -12.43 7.04
N GLU A 7 3.95 -12.86 7.13
CA GLU A 7 4.36 -13.98 8.00
C GLU A 7 4.09 -13.70 9.49
N ILE A 8 4.12 -12.42 9.91
CA ILE A 8 3.87 -12.02 11.30
C ILE A 8 2.37 -11.93 11.58
N SER A 9 1.60 -11.39 10.63
CA SER A 9 0.13 -11.37 10.70
C SER A 9 -0.48 -11.24 9.31
N SER A 10 -1.35 -12.17 8.95
CA SER A 10 -2.08 -12.12 7.68
C SER A 10 -3.18 -11.06 7.62
N THR A 11 -3.53 -10.45 8.76
CA THR A 11 -4.59 -9.43 8.86
C THR A 11 -4.08 -8.00 8.81
N VAL A 12 -2.76 -7.80 8.77
CA VAL A 12 -2.16 -6.47 8.72
C VAL A 12 -2.37 -5.85 7.34
N ARG A 13 -2.80 -4.58 7.34
CA ARG A 13 -2.92 -3.78 6.12
C ARG A 13 -1.64 -3.00 5.90
N VAL A 14 -1.09 -3.06 4.69
CA VAL A 14 0.20 -2.45 4.36
C VAL A 14 0.02 -1.37 3.29
N LEU A 15 0.58 -0.18 3.51
CA LEU A 15 0.68 0.86 2.47
C LEU A 15 2.14 0.98 2.03
N LEU A 16 2.44 0.67 0.77
CA LEU A 16 3.79 0.76 0.21
C LEU A 16 4.04 2.16 -0.37
N ALA A 17 5.13 2.81 0.06
CA ALA A 17 5.53 4.13 -0.39
C ALA A 17 6.86 4.09 -1.17
N SER A 18 6.83 4.27 -2.50
CA SER A 18 8.04 4.25 -3.35
C SER A 18 8.20 5.51 -4.20
N GLY A 19 9.43 6.01 -4.32
CA GLY A 19 9.81 7.14 -5.20
C GLY A 19 10.38 6.70 -6.55
N HIS A 20 10.73 5.43 -6.70
CA HIS A 20 10.90 4.83 -8.03
C HIS A 20 9.54 4.30 -8.45
N SER A 21 9.20 4.50 -9.73
CA SER A 21 8.09 3.79 -10.37
C SER A 21 8.34 2.30 -10.16
N LEU A 22 7.72 1.72 -9.14
CA LEU A 22 7.56 0.28 -9.05
C LEU A 22 6.76 -0.03 -10.31
N ASP A 23 7.46 -0.61 -11.29
CA ASP A 23 6.86 -0.97 -12.56
C ASP A 23 5.54 -1.68 -12.28
N GLY A 24 4.47 -1.27 -12.95
CA GLY A 24 3.09 -1.53 -12.54
C GLY A 24 2.77 -3.02 -12.32
N GLU A 25 3.62 -3.93 -12.80
CA GLU A 25 3.58 -5.37 -12.49
C GLU A 25 3.73 -5.70 -11.01
N ALA A 26 4.60 -5.00 -10.26
CA ALA A 26 4.80 -5.27 -8.83
C ALA A 26 3.58 -4.87 -7.99
N VAL A 27 2.82 -3.86 -8.44
CA VAL A 27 1.59 -3.40 -7.78
C VAL A 27 0.39 -4.27 -8.16
N LYS A 28 0.36 -4.81 -9.38
CA LYS A 28 -0.72 -5.70 -9.88
C LYS A 28 -0.79 -7.04 -9.16
N ASN A 29 0.32 -7.52 -8.62
CA ASN A 29 0.38 -8.80 -7.89
C ASN A 29 0.19 -8.65 -6.37
N LEU A 30 0.00 -7.42 -5.87
CA LEU A 30 -0.30 -7.21 -4.45
C LEU A 30 -1.79 -7.43 -4.23
N ASP A 31 -2.09 -8.32 -3.29
CA ASP A 31 -3.44 -8.61 -2.79
C ASP A 31 -4.18 -7.30 -2.44
N HIS A 32 -5.07 -6.88 -3.33
CA HIS A 32 -5.78 -5.59 -3.26
C HIS A 32 -6.62 -5.42 -1.99
N ASN A 33 -6.92 -6.50 -1.27
CA ASN A 33 -7.68 -6.45 -0.01
C ASN A 33 -6.80 -6.10 1.21
N HIS A 34 -5.48 -6.31 1.13
CA HIS A 34 -4.58 -6.15 2.27
C HIS A 34 -3.42 -5.17 2.01
N THR A 35 -3.26 -4.69 0.78
CA THR A 35 -2.13 -3.82 0.41
C THR A 35 -2.54 -2.66 -0.48
N GLY A 36 -2.16 -1.44 -0.07
CA GLY A 36 -2.27 -0.22 -0.86
C GLY A 36 -0.89 0.27 -1.33
N PHE A 37 -0.89 1.20 -2.29
CA PHE A 37 0.34 1.83 -2.81
C PHE A 37 0.20 3.35 -2.88
N ILE A 38 1.28 4.08 -2.59
CA ILE A 38 1.38 5.53 -2.77
C ILE A 38 2.75 5.91 -3.36
N GLN A 39 2.74 6.70 -4.43
CA GLN A 39 3.96 7.13 -5.11
C GLN A 39 4.52 8.41 -4.47
N LYS A 40 5.83 8.42 -4.18
CA LYS A 40 6.56 9.62 -3.74
C LYS A 40 6.97 10.47 -4.95
N PRO A 41 6.97 11.81 -4.82
CA PRO A 41 6.54 12.57 -3.65
C PRO A 41 5.01 12.60 -3.53
N PHE A 42 4.52 12.66 -2.29
CA PHE A 42 3.10 12.85 -1.99
C PHE A 42 2.94 13.87 -0.87
N ASP A 43 1.79 14.55 -0.84
CA ASP A 43 1.42 15.43 0.24
C ASP A 43 0.60 14.69 1.33
N VAL A 44 0.24 15.42 2.39
CA VAL A 44 -0.53 14.87 3.51
C VAL A 44 -1.96 14.49 3.11
N GLN A 45 -2.54 15.12 2.10
CA GLN A 45 -3.89 14.83 1.63
C GLN A 45 -3.91 13.51 0.86
N ALA A 46 -2.94 13.31 -0.02
CA ALA A 46 -2.72 12.05 -0.74
C ALA A 46 -2.47 10.89 0.24
N LEU A 47 -1.66 11.11 1.28
CA LEU A 47 -1.45 10.11 2.33
C LEU A 47 -2.74 9.80 3.10
N SER A 48 -3.48 10.84 3.52
CA SER A 48 -4.75 10.66 4.24
C SER A 48 -5.77 9.87 3.43
N LYS A 49 -5.87 10.16 2.12
CA LYS A 49 -6.74 9.45 1.20
C LYS A 49 -6.35 7.97 1.07
N ALA A 50 -5.08 7.69 0.80
CA ALA A 50 -4.59 6.32 0.66
C ALA A 50 -4.81 5.47 1.92
N VAL A 51 -4.65 6.07 3.12
CA VAL A 51 -4.95 5.39 4.39
C VAL A 51 -6.45 5.14 4.53
N ARG A 52 -7.33 6.09 4.21
CA ARG A 52 -8.79 5.88 4.28
C ARG A 52 -9.24 4.76 3.35
N GLU A 53 -8.76 4.77 2.12
CA GLU A 53 -9.05 3.75 1.12
C GLU A 53 -8.61 2.36 1.60
N LEU A 54 -7.38 2.25 2.13
CA LEU A 54 -6.87 1.01 2.72
C LEU A 54 -7.71 0.55 3.92
N LEU A 55 -8.22 1.49 4.72
CA LEU A 55 -9.03 1.16 5.89
C LEU A 55 -10.48 0.78 5.55
N GLY A 56 -10.91 0.92 4.29
CA GLY A 56 -12.29 0.68 3.84
C GLY A 56 -13.25 1.84 4.14
N GLY A 57 -12.71 3.02 4.45
CA GLY A 57 -13.49 4.24 4.59
C GLY A 57 -13.86 4.80 3.22
N ARG A 58 -15.16 5.00 2.98
CA ARG A 58 -15.68 5.77 1.83
C ARG A 58 -15.23 7.22 1.88
#